data_AF-A0A661JXH8-F1
#
_entry.id   AF-A0A661JXH8-F1
#
_cell.length_a   1.000
_cell.length_b   1.000
_cell.length_c   1.000
_cell.angle_alpha   90.00
_cell.angle_beta   90.00
_cell.angle_gamma   90.00
#
_symmetry.space_group_name_H-M   'P 1'
#
loop_
_entity.id
_entity.type
_entity.pdbx_description
1 polymer ?
#
loop_
_entity_poly.entity_id
_entity_poly.type
_entity_poly.pdbx_seq_one_letter_code
_entity_poly.pdbx_strand_id
1 'polypeptide(L)'
;MRQEKGAEIFYNDPMIPKLKPGRKHDFSLSSTPLSEEVLKSMDLVMILTDHSDYDYQWIVENAQLVLDTRNATKDVTVGREKIVKA
;
A
#
# COMPACT_ATOMS: atom_id res chain seq x y z
N MET A 1 -8.37 3.82 -6.58
CA MET A 1 -9.28 3.86 -5.41
C MET A 1 -10.13 5.12 -5.50
N ARG A 2 -11.43 5.04 -5.22
CA ARG A 2 -12.33 6.21 -5.26
C ARG A 2 -12.78 6.53 -3.83
N GLN A 3 -12.34 7.67 -3.29
CA GLN A 3 -12.86 8.22 -2.03
C GLN A 3 -14.38 8.45 -2.09
N GLU A 4 -14.93 8.65 -3.30
CA GLU A 4 -16.37 8.80 -3.57
C GLU A 4 -17.25 7.65 -3.05
N LYS A 5 -16.68 6.48 -2.76
CA LYS A 5 -17.41 5.34 -2.17
C LYS A 5 -17.19 5.16 -0.65
N GLY A 6 -16.62 6.16 0.02
CA GLY A 6 -16.40 6.14 1.48
C GLY A 6 -15.17 5.35 1.93
N ALA A 7 -14.26 5.02 1.02
CA ALA A 7 -13.00 4.37 1.38
C ALA A 7 -12.06 5.39 2.05
N GLU A 8 -11.57 5.06 3.24
CA GLU A 8 -10.47 5.76 3.88
C GLU A 8 -9.17 5.37 3.19
N ILE A 9 -8.37 6.36 2.79
CA ILE A 9 -7.15 6.13 2.01
C ILE A 9 -5.96 6.68 2.77
N PHE A 10 -4.99 5.82 3.03
CA PHE A 10 -3.67 6.16 3.53
C PHE A 10 -2.65 5.96 2.42
N TYR A 11 -1.63 6.82 2.40
CA TYR A 11 -0.57 6.78 1.41
C TYR A 11 0.77 6.70 2.13
N ASN A 12 1.69 5.87 1.63
CA ASN A 12 3.06 5.83 2.11
C ASN A 12 4.01 5.78 0.90
N ASP A 13 4.90 6.75 0.83
CA ASP A 13 6.01 6.79 -0.11
C ASP A 13 7.18 7.56 0.52
N PRO A 14 8.32 6.89 0.77
CA PRO A 14 9.52 7.51 1.32
C PRO A 14 10.10 8.61 0.45
N MET A 15 9.91 8.53 -0.88
CA MET A 15 10.46 9.48 -1.84
C MET A 15 9.53 10.67 -2.08
N ILE A 16 8.23 10.51 -1.80
CA ILE A 16 7.22 11.55 -2.06
C ILE A 16 6.38 11.80 -0.78
N PRO A 17 6.78 12.75 0.08
CA PRO A 17 6.11 12.98 1.37
C PRO A 17 4.69 13.59 1.25
N LYS A 18 4.38 14.23 0.12
CA LYS A 18 3.04 14.75 -0.20
C LYS A 18 2.72 14.50 -1.66
N LEU A 19 1.59 13.85 -1.92
CA LEU A 19 1.07 13.76 -3.28
C LEU A 19 0.67 15.15 -3.76
N LYS A 20 1.16 15.53 -4.94
CA LYS A 20 0.71 16.76 -5.60
C LYS A 20 -0.71 16.55 -6.12
N PRO A 21 -1.56 17.59 -6.12
CA PRO A 21 -2.89 17.50 -6.73
C PRO A 21 -2.77 17.01 -8.17
N GLY A 22 -3.48 15.93 -8.49
CA GLY A 22 -3.58 15.46 -9.86
C GLY A 22 -4.60 16.30 -10.64
N ARG A 23 -4.54 16.25 -11.98
CA ARG A 23 -5.51 16.96 -12.84
C ARG A 23 -6.98 16.58 -12.63
N LYS A 24 -7.28 15.49 -11.93
CA LYS A 24 -8.63 14.94 -11.72
C LYS A 24 -9.05 14.74 -10.26
N HIS A 25 -8.11 14.74 -9.30
CA HIS A 25 -8.41 14.49 -7.89
C HIS A 25 -7.39 15.24 -7.02
N ASP A 26 -7.90 15.97 -6.03
CA ASP A 26 -7.10 16.57 -4.97
C ASP A 26 -6.90 15.52 -3.87
N PHE A 27 -5.82 14.74 -3.99
CA PHE A 27 -5.40 13.85 -2.91
C PHE A 27 -4.59 14.68 -1.94
N SER A 28 -5.23 15.35 -0.98
CA SER A 28 -4.58 15.97 0.18
C SER A 28 -4.05 14.92 1.16
N LEU A 29 -3.46 13.84 0.64
CA LEU A 29 -2.91 12.73 1.38
C LEU A 29 -1.45 13.03 1.72
N SER A 30 -1.17 13.09 3.02
CA SER A 30 0.18 13.06 3.55
C SER A 30 0.70 11.64 3.64
N SER A 31 2.00 11.43 3.42
CA SER A 31 2.65 10.16 3.67
C SER A 31 2.51 9.78 5.16
N THR A 32 1.80 8.70 5.44
CA THR A 32 1.67 8.11 6.78
C THR A 32 2.80 7.11 6.95
N PRO A 33 3.61 7.18 8.01
CA PRO A 33 4.65 6.19 8.25
C PRO A 33 4.08 4.77 8.25
N LEU A 34 4.79 3.86 7.59
CA LEU A 34 4.43 2.45 7.61
C LEU A 34 4.80 1.87 8.98
N SER A 35 3.80 1.37 9.71
CA SER A 35 3.99 0.66 10.98
C SER A 35 3.15 -0.60 10.97
N GLU A 36 3.49 -1.55 11.85
CA GLU A 36 2.72 -2.77 12.04
C GLU A 36 1.26 -2.47 12.43
N GLU A 37 1.06 -1.47 13.30
CA GLU A 37 -0.27 -1.04 13.72
C GLU A 37 -1.11 -0.53 12.54
N VAL A 38 -0.50 0.31 11.68
CA VAL A 38 -1.15 0.82 10.47
C VAL A 38 -1.45 -0.33 9.52
N LEU A 39 -0.51 -1.24 9.27
CA LEU A 39 -0.73 -2.37 8.36
C LEU A 39 -1.85 -3.29 8.84
N LYS A 40 -1.93 -3.56 10.15
CA LYS A 40 -2.95 -4.41 10.75
C LYS A 40 -4.33 -3.76 10.78
N SER A 41 -4.41 -2.43 10.77
CA SER A 41 -5.68 -1.71 10.70
C SER A 41 -6.24 -1.58 9.28
N MET A 42 -5.46 -1.91 8.25
CA MET A 42 -5.93 -1.84 6.86
C MET A 42 -6.61 -3.14 6.42
N ASP A 43 -7.78 -2.98 5.80
CA ASP A 43 -8.46 -4.09 5.11
C ASP A 43 -7.70 -4.53 3.85
N LEU A 44 -7.04 -3.58 3.17
CA LEU A 44 -6.32 -3.81 1.92
C LEU A 44 -5.09 -2.90 1.79
N VAL A 45 -3.94 -3.52 1.52
CA VAL A 45 -2.70 -2.83 1.13
C VAL A 45 -2.48 -2.97 -0.38
N MET A 46 -2.29 -1.86 -1.08
CA MET A 46 -2.03 -1.85 -2.52
C MET A 46 -0.59 -1.43 -2.82
N ILE A 47 0.13 -2.27 -3.57
CA ILE A 47 1.46 -1.93 -4.08
C ILE A 47 1.31 -1.25 -5.44
N LEU A 48 1.52 0.06 -5.46
CA LEU A 48 1.40 0.90 -6.65
C LEU A 48 2.75 1.26 -7.29
N THR A 49 3.81 1.21 -6.50
CA THR A 49 5.20 1.44 -6.89
C THR A 49 6.07 0.36 -6.27
N ASP A 50 7.00 -0.19 -7.04
CA ASP A 50 8.01 -1.13 -6.56
C ASP A 50 9.20 -0.31 -6.02
N HIS A 51 9.31 -0.27 -4.69
CA HIS A 51 10.39 0.42 -3.98
C HIS A 51 11.26 -0.65 -3.34
N SER A 52 12.53 -0.73 -3.72
CA SER A 52 13.49 -1.70 -3.18
C SER A 52 13.72 -1.59 -1.68
N ASP A 53 13.36 -0.45 -1.10
CA ASP A 53 13.59 -0.12 0.32
C ASP A 53 12.54 -0.76 1.24
N TYR A 54 11.49 -1.37 0.69
CA TYR A 54 10.47 -2.04 1.48
C TYR A 54 10.77 -3.53 1.69
N ASP A 55 10.56 -3.97 2.93
CA ASP A 55 10.45 -5.39 3.25
C ASP A 55 9.04 -5.90 2.93
N TYR A 56 8.86 -6.41 1.72
CA TYR A 56 7.58 -6.96 1.27
C TYR A 56 7.14 -8.21 2.05
N GLN A 57 8.08 -8.97 2.64
CA GLN A 57 7.75 -10.10 3.49
C GLN A 57 7.09 -9.60 4.78
N TRP A 58 7.69 -8.60 5.43
CA TRP A 58 7.13 -7.96 6.62
C TRP A 58 5.77 -7.30 6.35
N ILE A 59 5.59 -6.66 5.19
CA ILE A 59 4.31 -6.06 4.80
C ILE A 59 3.21 -7.13 4.69
N VAL A 60 3.47 -8.24 3.98
CA VAL A 60 2.48 -9.31 3.76
C VAL A 60 2.11 -10.02 5.07
N GLU A 61 3.07 -10.20 5.97
CA GLU A 61 2.80 -10.81 7.28
C GLU A 61 1.83 -9.98 8.13
N ASN A 62 1.97 -8.65 8.09
CA ASN A 62 1.17 -7.73 8.90
C ASN A 62 -0.11 -7.21 8.24
N ALA A 63 -0.23 -7.35 6.91
CA ALA A 63 -1.44 -7.00 6.19
C ALA A 63 -2.50 -8.11 6.25
N GLN A 64 -3.78 -7.73 6.09
CA GLN A 64 -4.89 -8.66 5.93
C GLN A 64 -5.02 -9.16 4.48
N LEU A 65 -4.89 -8.25 3.52
CA LEU A 65 -4.93 -8.51 2.08
C LEU A 65 -3.94 -7.60 1.36
N VAL A 66 -3.22 -8.14 0.37
CA VAL A 66 -2.27 -7.39 -0.45
C VAL A 66 -2.63 -7.51 -1.92
N LEU A 67 -2.84 -6.38 -2.58
CA LEU A 67 -3.00 -6.30 -4.03
C LEU A 67 -1.70 -5.81 -4.66
N ASP A 68 -1.03 -6.72 -5.35
CA ASP A 68 0.25 -6.47 -6.00
C ASP A 68 0.06 -6.23 -7.50
N THR A 69 0.18 -4.97 -7.91
CA THR A 69 0.08 -4.54 -9.32
C THR A 69 1.44 -4.40 -10.00
N ARG A 70 2.53 -4.75 -9.29
CA ARG A 70 3.92 -4.53 -9.73
C ARG A 70 4.76 -5.80 -9.70
N ASN A 71 4.21 -6.90 -9.20
CA ASN A 71 4.94 -8.14 -8.95
C ASN A 71 6.12 -7.93 -7.98
N ALA A 72 5.99 -6.97 -7.05
CA ALA A 72 7.00 -6.68 -6.03
C ALA A 72 7.11 -7.80 -4.97
N THR A 73 6.02 -8.54 -4.75
CA THR A 73 5.95 -9.65 -3.78
C THR A 73 6.47 -10.99 -4.33
N LYS A 74 7.21 -10.98 -5.45
CA LYS A 74 7.66 -12.20 -6.13
C LYS A 74 8.45 -13.15 -5.22
N ASP A 75 9.26 -12.58 -4.32
CA ASP A 75 10.17 -13.31 -3.42
C ASP A 75 9.56 -13.58 -2.04
N VAL A 76 8.32 -13.16 -1.79
CA VAL A 76 7.61 -13.43 -0.53
C VAL A 76 7.31 -14.92 -0.40
N THR A 77 7.66 -15.52 0.72
CA THR A 77 7.51 -16.96 0.96
C THR A 77 6.40 -17.31 1.94
N VAL A 78 6.10 -16.43 2.90
CA VAL A 78 5.04 -16.62 3.90
C VAL A 78 3.88 -15.65 3.65
N GLY A 79 2.64 -16.09 3.87
CA GLY A 79 1.43 -15.26 3.72
C GLY A 79 0.98 -15.07 2.26
N ARG A 80 1.44 -15.92 1.35
CA ARG A 80 1.15 -15.80 -0.10
C ARG A 80 -0.33 -15.90 -0.44
N GLU A 81 -1.12 -16.57 0.40
CA GLU A 81 -2.58 -16.66 0.29
C GLU A 81 -3.28 -15.31 0.42
N LYS A 82 -2.63 -14.32 1.05
CA LYS A 82 -3.13 -12.94 1.17
C LYS A 82 -2.82 -12.09 -0.06
N ILE A 83 -2.07 -12.61 -1.03
CA ILE A 83 -1.59 -11.84 -2.17
C ILE A 83 -2.49 -12.09 -3.38
N VAL A 84 -3.11 -11.02 -3.86
CA VAL A 84 -3.82 -10.98 -5.14
C VAL A 84 -2.96 -10.23 -6.13
N LYS A 85 -2.64 -10.87 -7.27
CA LYS A 85 -1.95 -10.22 -8.39
C LYS A 85 -2.97 -9.64 -9.37
N ALA A 86 -2.70 -8.45 -9.90
CA ALA A 86 -3.55 -7.77 -10.89
C ALA A 86 -2.74 -7.12 -12.00
#